data_AF-A0A6S7KW15-F1
#
_entry.id   AF-A0A6S7KW15-F1
#
_cell.length_a   1.000
_cell.length_b   1.000
_cell.length_c   1.000
_cell.angle_alpha   90.00
_cell.angle_beta   90.00
_cell.angle_gamma   90.00
#
_symmetry.space_group_name_H-M   'P 1'
#
loop_
_entity.id
_entity.type
_entity.pdbx_description
1 polymer ?
#
loop_
_entity_poly.entity_id
_entity_poly.type
_entity_poly.pdbx_seq_one_letter_code
_entity_poly.pdbx_strand_id
1 'polypeptide(L)'
;MCGGRMANIPCSRVGHVYRRNVPYTYPKPNAVSINFRRVAEVWMDEYKFWLYDRRPSLKLVKEFGDISQRIALRKELKCKTFKWYLENVANDTVSLDYGLSRSYSQ
;
A
#
# COMPACT_ATOMS: atom_id res chain seq x y z
N MET A 1 6.51 9.61 -2.34
CA MET A 1 6.56 10.05 -0.93
C MET A 1 7.94 10.57 -0.52
N CYS A 2 9.06 9.92 -0.86
CA CYS A 2 10.40 10.32 -0.39
C CYS A 2 11.30 10.93 -1.48
N GLY A 3 10.72 11.74 -2.39
CA GLY A 3 11.49 12.47 -3.42
C GLY A 3 11.71 11.75 -4.77
N GLY A 4 11.55 10.43 -4.83
CA GLY A 4 11.65 9.66 -6.09
C GLY A 4 10.42 9.80 -7.01
N ARG A 5 10.55 9.28 -8.24
CA ARG A 5 9.50 9.20 -9.27
C ARG A 5 9.41 7.78 -9.85
N MET A 6 8.23 7.41 -10.35
CA MET A 6 7.99 6.13 -11.02
C MET A 6 7.48 6.41 -12.44
N ALA A 7 8.02 5.71 -13.44
CA ALA A 7 7.65 5.88 -14.84
C ALA A 7 7.58 4.52 -15.54
N ASN A 8 6.56 4.35 -16.38
CA ASN A 8 6.50 3.26 -17.35
C ASN A 8 7.16 3.75 -18.63
N ILE A 9 8.15 3.00 -19.15
CA ILE A 9 8.93 3.39 -20.34
C ILE A 9 8.43 2.59 -21.55
N PRO A 10 7.64 3.16 -22.48
CA PRO A 10 6.99 2.39 -23.55
C PRO A 10 7.95 1.73 -24.53
N CYS A 11 9.18 2.26 -24.62
CA CYS A 11 10.24 1.74 -25.48
C CYS A 11 10.98 0.54 -24.88
N SER A 12 10.91 0.33 -23.56
CA SER A 12 11.52 -0.81 -22.88
C SER A 12 10.47 -1.90 -22.67
N ARG A 13 10.67 -3.07 -23.28
CA ARG A 13 9.68 -4.15 -23.28
C ARG A 13 10.27 -5.43 -22.74
N VAL A 14 9.63 -6.00 -21.73
CA VAL A 14 9.98 -7.28 -21.12
C VAL A 14 8.70 -8.12 -21.03
N GLY A 15 8.72 -9.33 -21.60
CA GLY A 15 7.61 -10.27 -21.49
C GLY A 15 7.54 -10.89 -20.10
N HIS A 16 6.35 -10.96 -19.51
CA HIS A 16 6.11 -11.64 -18.24
C HIS A 16 5.08 -12.76 -18.44
N VAL A 17 5.45 -14.00 -18.07
CA VAL A 17 4.51 -15.13 -18.07
C VAL A 17 3.69 -15.09 -16.79
N TYR A 18 2.45 -14.57 -16.90
CA TYR A 18 1.50 -14.57 -15.79
C TYR A 18 1.06 -16.00 -15.47
N ARG A 19 1.33 -16.44 -14.25
CA ARG A 19 0.98 -17.79 -13.78
C ARG A 19 -0.48 -17.80 -13.33
N ARG A 20 -1.20 -18.90 -13.63
CA ARG A 20 -2.56 -19.11 -13.11
C ARG A 20 -2.56 -19.40 -11.61
N ASN A 21 -1.60 -20.19 -11.15
CA ASN A 21 -1.44 -20.59 -9.74
C ASN A 21 0.03 -20.50 -9.32
N VAL A 22 0.28 -20.39 -8.02
CA VAL A 22 1.64 -20.39 -7.46
C VAL A 22 2.14 -21.84 -7.40
N PRO A 23 3.20 -22.23 -8.13
CA PRO A 23 3.62 -23.63 -8.25
C PRO A 23 4.55 -24.09 -7.10
N TYR A 24 4.68 -23.31 -6.04
CA TYR A 24 5.55 -23.58 -4.91
C TYR A 24 4.85 -23.26 -3.59
N THR A 25 5.31 -23.88 -2.51
CA THR A 25 4.77 -23.69 -1.17
C THR A 25 5.41 -22.46 -0.51
N TYR A 26 4.61 -21.69 0.22
CA TYR A 26 5.14 -20.63 1.07
C TYR A 26 5.64 -21.24 2.39
N PRO A 27 6.88 -20.93 2.82
CA PRO A 27 7.42 -21.45 4.08
C PRO A 27 6.72 -20.85 5.31
N LYS A 28 6.03 -19.71 5.15
CA LYS A 28 5.26 -19.06 6.21
C LYS A 28 3.79 -18.95 5.81
N PRO A 29 2.85 -19.48 6.61
CA PRO A 29 1.45 -19.22 6.39
C PRO A 29 1.18 -17.71 6.52
N ASN A 30 0.25 -17.18 5.73
CA ASN A 30 -0.20 -15.79 5.80
C ASN A 30 0.88 -14.72 5.50
N ALA A 31 2.00 -15.09 4.87
CA ALA A 31 3.09 -14.17 4.55
C ALA A 31 2.60 -12.90 3.80
N VAL A 32 1.65 -13.07 2.88
CA VAL A 32 1.06 -11.97 2.12
C VAL A 32 0.36 -10.98 3.06
N SER A 33 -0.49 -11.45 3.97
CA SER A 33 -1.23 -10.61 4.92
C SER A 33 -0.29 -9.88 5.88
N ILE A 34 0.76 -10.56 6.37
CA ILE A 34 1.81 -9.96 7.20
C ILE A 34 2.51 -8.82 6.44
N ASN A 35 2.89 -9.07 5.19
CA ASN A 35 3.58 -8.08 4.37
C ASN A 35 2.68 -6.85 4.10
N PHE A 36 1.39 -7.07 3.77
CA PHE A 36 0.42 -5.97 3.61
C PHE A 36 0.30 -5.13 4.88
N ARG A 37 0.20 -5.78 6.05
CA ARG A 37 0.15 -5.08 7.35
C ARG A 37 1.38 -4.22 7.59
N ARG A 38 2.59 -4.78 7.38
CA ARG A 38 3.85 -4.03 7.55
C ARG A 38 3.91 -2.79 6.66
N VAL A 39 3.46 -2.89 5.40
CA VAL A 39 3.42 -1.75 4.48
C VAL A 39 2.40 -0.71 4.94
N ALA A 40 1.19 -1.15 5.29
CA ALA A 40 0.12 -0.26 5.73
C ALA A 40 0.49 0.53 6.99
N GLU A 41 1.04 -0.16 8.00
CA GLU A 41 1.45 0.48 9.26
C GLU A 41 2.58 1.49 9.08
N VAL A 42 3.49 1.27 8.12
CA VAL A 42 4.64 2.16 7.90
C VAL A 42 4.31 3.32 6.96
N TRP A 43 3.50 3.11 5.92
CA TRP A 43 3.40 4.05 4.79
C TRP A 43 2.03 4.67 4.57
N MET A 44 0.94 4.08 5.08
CA MET A 44 -0.42 4.51 4.71
C MET A 44 -1.07 5.46 5.72
N ASP A 45 -0.36 5.87 6.77
CA ASP A 45 -0.85 6.80 7.81
C ASP A 45 -2.25 6.38 8.34
N GLU A 46 -3.20 7.30 8.45
CA GLU A 46 -4.60 7.05 8.84
C GLU A 46 -5.40 6.27 7.79
N TYR A 47 -4.97 6.31 6.52
CA TYR A 47 -5.70 5.69 5.40
C TYR A 47 -5.61 4.15 5.42
N LYS A 48 -4.74 3.57 6.25
CA LYS A 48 -4.77 2.13 6.56
C LYS A 48 -6.11 1.68 7.15
N PHE A 49 -6.88 2.60 7.75
CA PHE A 49 -8.25 2.31 8.20
C PHE A 49 -9.12 1.76 7.07
N TRP A 50 -9.12 2.41 5.89
CA TRP A 50 -9.91 1.97 4.74
C TRP A 50 -9.49 0.59 4.23
N LEU A 51 -8.19 0.28 4.28
CA LEU A 51 -7.69 -1.05 3.96
C LEU A 51 -8.24 -2.10 4.93
N TYR A 52 -8.23 -1.80 6.23
CA TYR A 52 -8.70 -2.73 7.26
C TYR A 52 -10.22 -2.86 7.30
N ASP A 53 -10.96 -1.81 6.94
CA ASP A 53 -12.41 -1.85 6.77
C ASP A 53 -12.81 -2.78 5.62
N ARG A 54 -12.17 -2.63 4.45
CA ARG A 54 -12.41 -3.49 3.27
C ARG A 54 -11.87 -4.92 3.45
N ARG A 55 -10.80 -5.10 4.22
CA ARG A 55 -10.19 -6.42 4.50
C ARG A 55 -9.94 -6.61 6.00
N PRO A 56 -10.98 -6.91 6.79
CA PRO A 56 -10.86 -7.06 8.25
C PRO A 56 -9.87 -8.13 8.70
N SER A 57 -9.64 -9.17 7.89
CA SER A 57 -8.65 -10.22 8.17
C SER A 57 -7.23 -9.68 8.31
N LEU A 58 -6.88 -8.59 7.62
CA LEU A 58 -5.59 -7.92 7.79
C LEU A 58 -5.47 -7.25 9.17
N LYS A 59 -6.60 -6.83 9.76
CA LYS A 59 -6.63 -6.27 11.13
C LYS A 59 -6.30 -7.30 12.19
N LEU A 60 -6.66 -8.55 11.93
CA LEU A 60 -6.46 -9.68 12.84
C LEU A 60 -5.02 -10.21 12.87
N VAL A 61 -4.18 -9.78 11.92
CA VAL A 61 -2.74 -10.10 11.92
C VAL A 61 -2.06 -9.28 13.01
N LYS A 62 -2.02 -9.83 14.22
CA LYS A 62 -1.36 -9.23 15.39
C LYS A 62 0.17 -9.33 15.30
N GLU A 63 0.65 -10.49 14.88
CA GLU A 63 2.09 -10.79 14.74
C GLU A 63 2.57 -10.47 13.32
N PHE A 64 2.94 -9.21 13.10
CA PHE A 64 3.58 -8.78 11.85
C PHE A 64 5.06 -8.43 12.02
N GLY A 65 5.61 -8.65 13.22
CA GLY A 65 7.01 -8.41 13.59
C GLY A 65 7.37 -6.92 13.74
N ASP A 66 8.60 -6.66 14.19
CA ASP A 66 9.06 -5.28 14.41
C ASP A 66 9.20 -4.50 13.09
N ILE A 67 8.70 -3.26 13.11
CA ILE A 67 8.73 -2.28 12.02
C ILE A 67 9.41 -0.95 12.43
N SER A 68 9.93 -0.86 13.65
CA SER A 68 10.57 0.33 14.22
C SER A 68 11.62 0.96 13.27
N GLN A 69 12.50 0.13 12.70
CA GLN A 69 13.53 0.55 11.76
C GLN A 69 12.95 1.18 10.49
N ARG A 70 11.80 0.68 10.00
CA ARG A 70 11.16 1.22 8.79
C ARG A 70 10.44 2.53 9.07
N ILE A 71 9.87 2.68 10.27
CA ILE A 71 9.33 3.96 10.74
C ILE A 71 10.45 5.00 10.89
N ALA A 72 11.57 4.61 11.50
CA ALA A 72 12.74 5.48 11.65
C ALA A 72 13.29 5.94 10.28
N LEU A 73 13.45 5.00 9.34
CA LEU A 73 13.87 5.31 7.98
C LEU A 73 12.94 6.31 7.27
N ARG A 74 11.61 6.12 7.40
CA ARG A 74 10.64 7.05 6.80
C ARG A 74 10.78 8.47 7.37
N LYS A 75 11.08 8.59 8.67
CA LYS A 75 11.34 9.88 9.33
C LYS A 75 12.67 10.50 8.87
N GLU A 76 13.73 9.71 8.83
CA GLU A 76 15.07 10.12 8.40
C GLU A 76 15.06 10.68 6.97
N LEU A 77 14.39 9.99 6.05
CA LEU A 77 14.24 10.42 4.65
C LEU A 77 13.26 11.58 4.46
N LYS A 78 12.66 12.11 5.53
CA LYS A 78 11.70 13.23 5.51
C LYS A 78 10.59 13.03 4.47
N CYS A 79 10.08 11.80 4.38
CA CYS A 79 9.06 11.45 3.42
C CYS A 79 7.76 12.25 3.64
N LYS A 80 7.09 12.61 2.55
CA LYS A 80 5.74 13.20 2.57
C LYS A 80 4.71 12.21 3.15
N THR A 81 3.57 12.74 3.57
CA THR A 81 2.42 11.96 4.07
C THR A 81 1.77 11.14 2.96
N PHE A 82 0.99 10.13 3.34
CA PHE A 82 0.20 9.34 2.41
C PHE A 82 -0.94 10.17 1.80
N LYS A 83 -1.51 11.10 2.57
CA LYS A 83 -2.43 12.12 2.05
C LYS A 83 -1.83 12.87 0.85
N TRP A 84 -0.60 13.37 1.00
CA TRP A 84 0.09 14.05 -0.10
C TRP A 84 0.26 13.13 -1.32
N TYR A 85 0.59 11.85 -1.11
CA TYR A 85 0.69 10.88 -2.19
C TYR A 85 -0.63 10.69 -2.94
N LEU A 86 -1.73 10.55 -2.20
CA LEU A 86 -3.07 10.43 -2.76
C LEU A 86 -3.49 11.69 -3.53
N GLU A 87 -3.16 12.88 -3.04
CA GLU A 87 -3.55 14.14 -3.69
C GLU A 87 -2.66 14.54 -4.87
N ASN A 88 -1.39 14.10 -4.90
CA ASN A 88 -0.40 14.59 -5.87
C ASN A 88 0.16 13.52 -6.82
N VAL A 89 -0.02 12.23 -6.49
CA VAL A 89 0.54 11.12 -7.27
C VAL A 89 -0.55 10.14 -7.72
N ALA A 90 -1.49 9.79 -6.84
CA ALA A 90 -2.60 8.87 -7.13
C ALA A 90 -3.97 9.60 -7.08
N ASN A 91 -4.00 10.83 -7.59
CA ASN A 91 -5.18 11.71 -7.52
C ASN A 91 -6.34 11.21 -8.37
N ASP A 92 -6.04 10.54 -9.47
CA ASP A 92 -6.98 9.78 -10.29
C ASP A 92 -7.71 8.71 -9.47
N THR A 93 -6.98 7.97 -8.63
CA THR A 93 -7.52 6.91 -7.79
C THR A 93 -8.47 7.47 -6.72
N VAL A 94 -8.11 8.59 -6.09
CA VAL A 94 -8.98 9.28 -5.12
C VAL A 94 -10.24 9.80 -5.78
N SER A 95 -10.13 10.37 -6.98
CA SER A 95 -11.27 10.91 -7.72
C SER A 95 -12.28 9.84 -8.14
N LEU A 96 -11.82 8.59 -8.34
CA LEU A 96 -12.64 7.48 -8.80
C LEU A 96 -13.24 6.64 -7.66
N ASP A 97 -12.54 6.48 -6.52
CA ASP A 97 -12.96 5.57 -5.43
C ASP A 97 -13.37 6.27 -4.12
N TYR A 98 -12.90 7.50 -3.86
CA TYR A 98 -13.03 8.19 -2.57
C TYR A 98 -13.46 9.66 -2.69
N GLY A 99 -14.08 10.03 -3.81
CA GLY A 99 -14.56 11.39 -4.03
C GLY A 99 -15.29 11.92 -2.79
N LEU A 100 -14.79 13.05 -2.27
CA LEU A 100 -15.52 13.92 -1.33
C LEU A 100 -16.85 14.45 -1.91
N SER A 101 -17.25 14.00 -3.10
CA SER A 101 -18.61 14.11 -3.66
C SER A 101 -19.57 13.00 -3.20
N ARG A 102 -19.10 11.99 -2.45
CA ARG A 102 -19.95 10.97 -1.81
C ARG A 102 -20.34 11.31 -0.37
N SER A 103 -20.07 12.53 0.09
CA SER A 103 -20.82 13.12 1.20
C SER A 103 -21.99 13.93 0.62
N TYR A 104 -23.22 13.53 1.00
CA TYR A 104 -24.50 14.20 0.71
C TYR A 104 -25.16 13.93 -0.64
N SER A 105 -25.70 12.73 -0.78
CA SER A 105 -27.03 12.56 -1.36
C SER A 105 -27.70 11.40 -0.63
N GLN A 106 -28.90 11.68 -0.12
CA GLN A 106 -29.81 10.77 0.60
C GLN A 106 -29.86 9.35 0.02
#